data_AF-A0A832GYQ7-F1
#
_entry.id   AF-A0A832GYQ7-F1
#
_cell.length_a   1.000
_cell.length_b   1.000
_cell.length_c   1.000
_cell.angle_alpha   90.00
_cell.angle_beta   90.00
_cell.angle_gamma   90.00
#
_symmetry.space_group_name_H-M   'P 1'
#
loop_
_entity.id
_entity.type
_entity.pdbx_description
1 polymer ?
#
loop_
_entity_poly.entity_id
_entity_poly.type
_entity_poly.pdbx_seq_one_letter_code
_entity_poly.pdbx_strand_id
1 'polypeptide(L)' 'MFTYALTPLHPGAGRAVGGGPADLPVQRDEFGFPTIWSSSLKGVLRSSFAEGEERPE' A
#
# COMPACT_ATOMS: atom_id res chain seq x y z
N MET A 1 -2.66 -4.72 -14.28
CA MET A 1 -3.78 -4.55 -13.33
C MET A 1 -4.02 -3.06 -13.16
N PHE A 2 -5.27 -2.63 -13.16
CA PHE A 2 -5.64 -1.27 -12.76
C PHE A 2 -6.27 -1.30 -11.37
N THR A 3 -5.97 -0.31 -10.54
CA THR A 3 -6.51 -0.19 -9.17
C THR A 3 -7.35 1.07 -9.06
N TYR A 4 -8.59 0.93 -8.63
CA TYR A 4 -9.47 2.04 -8.30
C TYR A 4 -9.78 2.00 -6.80
N ALA A 5 -9.48 3.09 -6.09
CA ALA A 5 -9.72 3.17 -4.66
C ALA A 5 -11.20 3.48 -4.41
N LEU A 6 -11.93 2.54 -3.81
CA LEU A 6 -13.33 2.74 -3.40
C LEU A 6 -13.45 3.59 -2.13
N THR A 7 -12.41 3.57 -1.30
CA THR A 7 -12.30 4.33 -0.05
C THR A 7 -10.95 5.03 0.01
N PRO A 8 -10.78 6.04 0.89
CA PRO A 8 -9.45 6.59 1.15
C PRO A 8 -8.48 5.49 1.55
N LEU A 9 -7.38 5.36 0.80
CA LEU A 9 -6.37 4.34 1.00
C LEU A 9 -5.09 4.99 1.55
N HIS A 10 -4.41 4.29 2.47
CA HIS A 10 -3.15 4.74 3.07
C HIS A 10 -2.01 3.74 2.82
N PRO A 11 -1.31 3.80 1.68
CA PRO A 11 -0.08 3.05 1.46
C PRO A 11 1.05 3.72 2.26
N GLY A 12 1.35 3.21 3.46
CA GLY A 12 2.31 3.85 4.37
C GLY A 12 3.76 3.76 3.89
N ALA A 13 4.49 4.88 3.96
CA ALA A 13 5.92 4.96 3.65
C ALA A 13 6.84 4.80 4.88
N GLY A 14 6.28 4.48 6.05
CA GLY A 14 7.00 4.52 7.32
C GLY A 14 7.14 5.97 7.81
N ARG A 15 8.31 6.35 8.31
CA ARG A 15 8.61 7.73 8.72
C ARG A 15 9.45 8.42 7.65
N ALA A 16 9.12 9.67 7.35
CA ALA A 16 9.97 10.49 6.50
C ALA A 16 11.34 10.72 7.17
N VAL A 17 12.42 10.48 6.42
CA VAL A 17 13.78 10.79 6.87
C VAL A 17 13.89 12.29 7.12
N GLY A 18 14.27 12.69 8.34
CA GLY A 18 14.44 14.10 8.71
C GLY A 18 13.19 14.83 9.20
N GLY A 19 12.07 14.14 9.48
CA GLY A 19 10.87 14.76 10.04
C GLY A 19 10.07 15.56 9.02
N GLY A 20 9.52 14.85 8.02
CA GLY A 20 8.68 15.45 6.98
C GLY A 20 7.37 16.07 7.51
N PRO A 21 6.60 16.76 6.65
CA PRO A 21 5.44 17.56 7.05
C PRO A 21 4.25 16.75 7.60
N ALA A 22 4.30 15.42 7.51
CA ALA A 22 3.31 14.52 8.06
C ALA A 22 4.01 13.42 8.86
N ASP A 23 3.45 13.09 10.04
CA ASP A 23 3.95 11.99 10.86
C ASP A 23 3.83 10.63 10.16
N LEU A 24 2.73 10.45 9.42
CA LEU A 24 2.41 9.24 8.67
C LEU A 24 2.26 9.57 7.18
N PRO A 25 3.38 9.66 6.44
CA PRO A 25 3.34 9.90 5.00
C PRO A 25 2.89 8.66 4.21
N VAL A 26 2.18 8.92 3.11
CA VAL A 26 1.91 7.92 2.08
C VAL A 26 3.13 7.73 1.16
N GLN A 27 3.22 6.58 0.52
CA GLN A 27 4.27 6.25 -0.46
C GLN A 27 4.20 7.19 -1.66
N ARG A 28 5.38 7.65 -2.09
CA ARG A 28 5.59 8.49 -3.27
C ARG A 28 6.74 7.94 -4.10
N ASP A 29 6.68 8.12 -5.42
CA ASP A 29 7.77 7.79 -6.33
C ASP A 29 8.87 8.86 -6.34
N GLU A 30 9.89 8.70 -7.19
CA GLU A 30 11.03 9.62 -7.31
C GLU A 30 10.63 11.01 -7.83
N PHE A 31 9.45 11.15 -8.42
CA PHE A 31 8.88 12.43 -8.89
C PHE A 31 7.91 13.04 -7.89
N GLY A 32 7.65 12.35 -6.77
CA GLY A 32 6.75 12.79 -5.71
C GLY A 32 5.28 12.45 -5.95
N PHE A 33 4.91 11.68 -6.98
CA PHE A 33 3.52 11.27 -7.18
C PHE A 33 3.12 10.15 -6.20
N PRO A 34 1.85 10.11 -5.73
CA PRO A 34 1.36 9.01 -4.90
C PRO A 34 1.49 7.68 -5.64
N THR A 35 2.02 6.67 -4.95
CA THR A 35 2.20 5.33 -5.52
C THR A 35 1.91 4.24 -4.49
N ILE A 36 1.78 3.01 -4.96
CA ILE A 36 1.79 1.80 -4.12
C ILE A 36 2.94 0.94 -4.61
N TRP A 37 3.97 0.75 -3.79
CA TRP A 37 5.11 -0.08 -4.15
C TRP A 37 4.68 -1.53 -4.35
N SER A 38 5.33 -2.20 -5.30
CA SER A 38 5.04 -3.57 -5.70
C SER A 38 5.15 -4.55 -4.54
N SER A 39 6.03 -4.28 -3.56
CA SER A 39 6.17 -5.09 -2.33
C SER A 39 4.90 -5.05 -1.47
N SER A 40 4.28 -3.87 -1.32
CA SER A 40 3.01 -3.71 -0.60
C SER A 40 1.87 -4.42 -1.33
N LEU A 41 1.75 -4.23 -2.65
CA LEU A 41 0.75 -4.92 -3.48
C LEU A 41 0.90 -6.45 -3.41
N LYS A 42 2.13 -6.95 -3.58
CA LYS A 42 2.43 -8.39 -3.50
C LYS A 42 2.07 -8.97 -2.13
N GLY A 43 2.35 -8.23 -1.05
CA GLY A 43 2.03 -8.65 0.32
C GLY A 43 0.53 -8.88 0.49
N VAL A 44 -0.28 -7.90 0.09
CA VAL A 44 -1.75 -7.99 0.19
C VAL A 44 -2.28 -9.12 -0.68
N LEU A 45 -1.90 -9.19 -1.96
CA LEU A 45 -2.37 -10.25 -2.85
C LEU A 45 -2.02 -11.63 -2.31
N ARG A 46 -0.78 -11.84 -1.85
CA ARG A 46 -0.38 -13.11 -1.24
C ARG A 46 -1.27 -13.49 -0.05
N SER A 47 -1.50 -12.55 0.89
CA SER A 47 -2.32 -12.81 2.07
C SER A 47 -3.75 -13.16 1.67
N SER A 48 -4.36 -12.36 0.79
CA SER A 48 -5.75 -12.57 0.37
C SER A 48 -5.97 -13.88 -0.39
N PHE A 49 -5.02 -14.31 -1.22
CA PHE A 49 -5.12 -15.61 -1.90
C PHE A 49 -4.87 -16.79 -0.94
N ALA A 50 -3.98 -16.63 0.06
CA ALA A 50 -3.79 -17.65 1.09
C ALA A 50 -5.02 -17.82 1.99
N GLU A 51 -5.66 -16.72 2.40
CA GLU A 51 -6.90 -16.72 3.18
C GLU A 51 -8.09 -17.28 2.40
N GLY A 52 -8.12 -17.05 1.08
CA GLY A 52 -9.17 -17.57 0.21
C GLY A 52 -9.18 -19.09 0.09
N GLU A 53 -8.02 -19.75 0.21
CA GLU A 53 -7.89 -21.21 0.21
C GLU A 53 -8.47 -21.84 1.49
N GLU A 54 -8.46 -21.11 2.61
CA GLU A 54 -8.89 -21.64 3.93
C GLU A 54 -10.35 -21.37 4.28
N ARG A 55 -11.11 -20.64 3.45
CA ARG A 55 -12.53 -20.36 3.71
C ARG A 55 -13.41 -21.43 3.05
N PRO A 56 -14.01 -22.38 3.80
CA PRO A 56 -14.99 -23.29 3.23
C PRO A 56 -16.23 -22.51 2.79
N GLU A 57 -16.80 -22.92 1.66
CA GLU A 57 -18.00 -22.34 1.05
C GLU A 57 -19.27 -22.36 1.91
#